data_AF-A0AAV4RBP4-F1
#
_entry.id   AF-A0AAV4RBP4-F1
#
_cell.length_a   1.000
_cell.length_b   1.000
_cell.length_c   1.000
_cell.angle_alpha   90.00
_cell.angle_beta   90.00
_cell.angle_gamma   90.00
#
_symmetry.space_group_name_H-M   'P 1'
#
loop_
_entity.id
_entity.type
_entity.pdbx_description
1 polymer ?
#
loop_
_entity_poly.entity_id
_entity_poly.type
_entity_poly.pdbx_seq_one_letter_code
_entity_poly.pdbx_strand_id
1 'polypeptide(L)'
;MSKEVSKFFALFEIVEYGFERKLQLNEYPHNLYIQNYSTATSTCLLIRKWLFTLSKEIELSEDNMAATFFFWQAIDDVNKGQIKPGNKLYELKALQDSSRKLEYLKLARQLDGYGEISFPHCSCDARKEGHVVTTVGLTNLKLQACKDDGTLESQIIDFNWDTTIKRMELDDERDVFSPKYT
;
A
#
# COMPACT_ATOMS: atom_id res chain seq x y z
N MET A 1 17.61 13.95 -2.49
CA MET A 1 16.22 14.08 -2.96
C MET A 1 15.90 15.55 -3.09
N SER A 2 15.45 15.98 -4.27
CA SER A 2 15.04 17.37 -4.49
C SER A 2 13.69 17.68 -3.81
N LYS A 3 13.38 18.98 -3.63
CA LYS A 3 12.09 19.42 -3.08
C LYS A 3 10.90 19.05 -3.98
N GLU A 4 11.13 18.88 -5.27
CA GLU A 4 10.09 18.42 -6.21
C GLU A 4 9.80 16.94 -6.04
N VAL A 5 10.85 16.13 -5.86
CA VAL A 5 10.73 14.69 -5.63
C VAL A 5 10.11 14.39 -4.26
N SER A 6 10.41 15.18 -3.22
CA SER A 6 9.88 14.96 -1.87
C SER A 6 8.35 15.08 -1.77
N LYS A 7 7.69 15.74 -2.72
CA LYS A 7 6.22 15.86 -2.77
C LYS A 7 5.52 14.53 -3.05
N PHE A 8 6.25 13.53 -3.56
CA PHE A 8 5.75 12.19 -3.86
C PHE A 8 5.93 11.22 -2.70
N PHE A 9 6.30 11.72 -1.52
CA PHE A 9 6.45 10.95 -0.31
C PHE A 9 5.54 11.53 0.77
N ALA A 10 5.09 10.68 1.67
CA ALA A 10 4.35 11.09 2.85
C ALA A 10 4.90 10.38 4.09
N LEU A 11 4.59 10.96 5.24
CA LEU A 11 4.85 10.37 6.54
C LEU A 11 3.64 9.50 6.93
N PHE A 12 3.95 8.33 7.48
CA PHE A 12 2.98 7.34 7.93
C PHE A 12 3.26 6.99 9.38
N GLU A 13 2.22 6.62 10.10
CA GLU A 13 2.32 5.91 11.36
C GLU A 13 2.01 4.43 11.14
N ILE A 14 2.64 3.59 11.93
CA ILE A 14 2.34 2.16 12.00
C ILE A 14 1.33 1.99 13.11
N VAL A 15 0.13 1.53 12.75
CA VAL A 15 -0.95 1.24 13.69
C VAL A 15 -1.09 -0.26 13.92
N GLU A 16 -2.20 -0.68 14.51
CA GLU A 16 -2.48 -2.08 14.82
C GLU A 16 -2.24 -3.01 13.62
N TYR A 17 -1.72 -4.21 13.93
CA TYR A 17 -1.40 -5.25 12.94
C TYR A 17 -0.40 -4.83 11.85
N GLY A 18 0.36 -3.75 12.09
CA GLY A 18 1.39 -3.27 11.17
C GLY A 18 0.85 -2.49 9.97
N PHE A 19 -0.42 -2.10 10.00
CA PHE A 19 -0.99 -1.24 8.95
C PHE A 19 -0.38 0.16 9.00
N GLU A 20 -0.19 0.78 7.84
CA GLU A 20 0.52 2.05 7.71
C GLU A 20 -0.47 3.16 7.34
N ARG A 21 -0.82 4.02 8.30
CA ARG A 21 -1.76 5.12 8.08
C ARG A 21 -1.00 6.39 7.71
N LYS A 22 -1.37 7.00 6.59
CA LYS A 22 -0.82 8.31 6.18
C LYS A 22 -1.23 9.39 7.18
N LEU A 23 -0.27 10.19 7.65
CA LEU A 23 -0.54 11.34 8.50
C LEU A 23 -1.26 12.45 7.74
N GLN A 24 -2.16 13.12 8.44
CA GLN A 24 -2.82 14.35 8.04
C GLN A 24 -1.96 15.57 8.38
N LEU A 25 -2.25 16.70 7.74
CA LEU A 25 -1.45 17.93 7.89
C LEU A 25 -1.54 18.57 9.28
N ASN A 26 -2.62 18.27 10.03
CA ASN A 26 -2.87 18.77 11.37
C ASN A 26 -2.34 17.84 12.48
N GLU A 27 -1.71 16.71 12.11
CA GLU A 27 -1.14 15.76 13.05
C GLU A 27 0.34 16.07 13.33
N TYR A 28 0.77 15.82 14.57
CA TYR A 28 2.14 16.12 15.02
C TYR A 28 2.92 14.82 15.21
N PRO A 29 3.91 14.51 14.34
CA PRO A 29 4.66 13.24 14.40
C PRO A 29 5.31 12.95 15.75
N HIS A 30 5.80 14.00 16.41
CA HIS A 30 6.42 13.89 17.73
C HIS A 30 5.44 13.39 18.80
N ASN A 31 4.18 13.81 18.75
CA ASN A 31 3.17 13.38 19.71
C ASN A 31 2.84 11.89 19.53
N LEU A 32 2.70 11.46 18.26
CA LEU A 32 2.48 10.06 17.90
C LEU A 32 3.65 9.18 18.35
N TYR A 33 4.88 9.67 18.19
CA TYR A 33 6.07 8.97 18.67
C TYR A 33 6.09 8.79 20.18
N ILE A 34 5.78 9.84 20.95
CA ILE A 34 5.74 9.77 22.42
C ILE A 34 4.65 8.80 22.90
N GLN A 35 3.47 8.83 22.28
CA GLN A 35 2.37 7.92 22.64
C GLN A 35 2.73 6.45 22.45
N ASN A 36 3.58 6.15 21.45
CA ASN A 36 4.03 4.79 21.15
C ASN A 36 5.38 4.43 21.77
N TYR A 37 5.96 5.29 22.61
CA TYR A 37 7.31 5.12 23.17
C TYR A 37 7.46 3.86 24.06
N SER A 38 6.35 3.42 24.68
CA SER A 38 6.30 2.21 25.52
C SER A 38 5.95 0.93 24.75
N THR A 39 5.71 1.02 23.44
CA THR A 39 5.41 -0.16 22.61
C THR A 39 6.66 -0.98 22.34
N ALA A 40 6.52 -2.30 22.14
CA ALA A 40 7.64 -3.19 21.83
C ALA A 40 8.21 -3.00 20.41
N THR A 41 7.65 -2.08 19.63
CA THR A 41 8.01 -1.81 18.24
C THR A 41 9.19 -0.85 18.14
N SER A 42 10.16 -1.18 17.29
CA SER A 42 11.39 -0.37 17.09
C SER A 42 11.15 1.01 16.47
N THR A 43 10.04 1.17 15.73
CA THR A 43 9.55 2.46 15.20
C THR A 43 8.03 2.41 15.06
N CYS A 44 7.39 3.56 15.16
CA CYS A 44 5.97 3.78 14.87
C CYS A 44 5.76 4.75 13.69
N LEU A 45 6.84 5.25 13.08
CA LEU A 45 6.79 6.20 11.97
C LEU A 45 7.65 5.73 10.80
N LEU A 46 7.20 6.01 9.58
CA LEU A 46 7.95 5.72 8.35
C LEU A 46 7.61 6.67 7.22
N ILE A 47 8.53 6.78 6.26
CA ILE A 47 8.33 7.51 5.02
C ILE A 47 8.07 6.51 3.91
N ARG A 48 6.99 6.72 3.14
CA ARG A 48 6.68 5.92 1.97
C ARG A 48 6.36 6.80 0.78
N LYS A 49 6.50 6.24 -0.42
CA LYS A 49 5.99 6.89 -1.63
C LYS A 49 4.46 7.00 -1.52
N TRP A 50 3.94 8.17 -1.82
CA TRP A 50 2.51 8.45 -1.96
C TRP A 50 2.24 8.85 -3.41
N LEU A 51 2.18 7.84 -4.26
CA LEU A 51 2.11 7.99 -5.71
C LEU A 51 1.39 6.78 -6.31
N PHE A 52 0.32 7.07 -7.07
CA PHE A 52 -0.54 6.06 -7.70
C PHE A 52 -0.45 6.08 -9.23
N THR A 53 0.68 6.53 -9.76
CA THR A 53 0.94 6.59 -11.21
C THR A 53 2.30 5.98 -11.51
N LEU A 54 2.29 4.81 -12.14
CA LEU A 54 3.51 4.04 -12.39
C LEU A 54 4.48 4.76 -13.34
N SER A 55 3.98 5.41 -14.38
CA SER A 55 4.82 6.18 -15.32
C SER A 55 5.59 7.29 -14.62
N LYS A 56 4.95 8.01 -13.68
CA LYS A 56 5.60 9.04 -12.88
C LYS A 56 6.61 8.45 -11.90
N GLU A 57 6.32 7.29 -11.32
CA GLU A 57 7.25 6.59 -10.43
C GLU A 57 8.52 6.16 -11.18
N ILE A 58 8.38 5.71 -12.43
CA ILE A 58 9.50 5.39 -13.32
C ILE A 58 10.33 6.64 -13.62
N GLU A 59 9.70 7.76 -13.99
CA GLU A 59 10.37 9.05 -14.22
C GLU A 59 11.17 9.50 -12.97
N LEU A 60 10.55 9.42 -11.79
CA LEU A 60 11.20 9.79 -10.52
C LEU A 60 12.37 8.88 -10.14
N SER A 61 12.46 7.68 -10.73
CA SER A 61 13.57 6.75 -10.49
C SER A 61 14.90 7.22 -11.09
N GLU A 62 14.90 8.30 -11.89
CA GLU A 62 16.12 8.98 -12.32
C GLU A 62 16.84 9.68 -11.13
N ASP A 63 16.10 10.09 -10.09
CA ASP A 63 16.70 10.53 -8.82
C ASP A 63 17.16 9.31 -8.00
N ASN A 64 18.46 9.22 -7.76
CA ASN A 64 19.07 8.08 -7.06
C ASN A 64 18.49 7.84 -5.66
N MET A 65 18.09 8.89 -4.94
CA MET A 65 17.52 8.77 -3.61
C MET A 65 16.07 8.25 -3.70
N ALA A 66 15.27 8.78 -4.62
CA ALA A 66 13.91 8.26 -4.86
C ALA A 66 13.92 6.78 -5.25
N ALA A 67 14.76 6.40 -6.20
CA ALA A 67 14.93 5.01 -6.60
C ALA A 67 15.36 4.11 -5.42
N THR A 68 16.19 4.63 -4.51
CA THR A 68 16.61 3.90 -3.31
C THR A 68 15.44 3.70 -2.34
N PHE A 69 14.60 4.71 -2.12
CA PHE A 69 13.37 4.56 -1.31
C PHE A 69 12.39 3.58 -1.94
N PHE A 70 12.15 3.68 -3.25
CA PHE A 70 11.24 2.76 -3.96
C PHE A 70 11.73 1.31 -3.87
N PHE A 71 13.04 1.11 -3.99
CA PHE A 71 13.67 -0.21 -3.87
C PHE A 71 13.46 -0.83 -2.49
N TRP A 72 13.80 -0.11 -1.42
CA TRP A 72 13.61 -0.62 -0.06
C TRP A 72 12.15 -0.83 0.29
N GLN A 73 11.27 0.06 -0.16
CA GLN A 73 9.83 -0.11 0.00
C GLN A 73 9.33 -1.37 -0.74
N ALA A 74 9.77 -1.61 -1.98
CA ALA A 74 9.39 -2.80 -2.73
C ALA A 74 9.94 -4.11 -2.12
N ILE A 75 11.09 -4.06 -1.45
CA ILE A 75 11.60 -5.21 -0.66
C ILE A 75 10.69 -5.48 0.53
N ASP A 76 10.36 -4.43 1.29
CA ASP A 76 9.47 -4.53 2.44
C ASP A 76 8.08 -5.06 2.02
N ASP A 77 7.54 -4.58 0.90
CA ASP A 77 6.25 -5.01 0.35
C ASP A 77 6.27 -6.49 -0.10
N VAL A 78 7.40 -6.99 -0.62
CA VAL A 78 7.58 -8.43 -0.89
C VAL A 78 7.64 -9.24 0.41
N ASN A 79 8.37 -8.75 1.41
CA ASN A 79 8.54 -9.43 2.70
C ASN A 79 7.22 -9.50 3.49
N LYS A 80 6.40 -8.44 3.43
CA LYS A 80 5.04 -8.39 3.99
C LYS A 80 4.02 -9.17 3.16
N GLY A 81 4.42 -9.66 1.97
CA GLY A 81 3.55 -10.39 1.07
C GLY A 81 2.50 -9.52 0.38
N GLN A 82 2.63 -8.19 0.40
CA GLN A 82 1.81 -7.30 -0.43
C GLN A 82 2.09 -7.59 -1.91
N ILE A 83 3.37 -7.58 -2.30
CA ILE A 83 3.80 -8.02 -3.63
C ILE A 83 3.93 -9.54 -3.63
N LYS A 84 3.31 -10.21 -4.59
CA LYS A 84 3.34 -11.68 -4.74
C LYS A 84 4.49 -12.07 -5.68
N PRO A 85 5.61 -12.60 -5.15
CA PRO A 85 6.77 -12.88 -5.99
C PRO A 85 6.62 -14.13 -6.86
N GLY A 86 5.71 -15.05 -6.53
CA GLY A 86 5.51 -16.29 -7.27
C GLY A 86 6.82 -17.04 -7.54
N ASN A 87 7.06 -17.38 -8.81
CA ASN A 87 8.30 -18.04 -9.24
C ASN A 87 9.52 -17.10 -9.35
N LYS A 88 9.35 -15.79 -9.14
CA LYS A 88 10.41 -14.77 -9.21
C LYS A 88 11.12 -14.48 -7.89
N LEU A 89 10.75 -15.16 -6.80
CA LEU A 89 11.32 -14.93 -5.47
C LEU A 89 12.85 -15.05 -5.43
N TYR A 90 13.42 -16.08 -6.06
CA TYR A 90 14.87 -16.27 -6.09
C TYR A 90 15.59 -15.18 -6.90
N GLU A 91 14.99 -14.74 -8.01
CA GLU A 91 15.51 -13.66 -8.83
C GLU A 91 15.52 -12.33 -8.05
N LEU A 92 14.41 -12.02 -7.36
CA LEU A 92 14.32 -10.87 -6.46
C LEU A 92 15.39 -10.92 -5.37
N LYS A 93 15.58 -12.06 -4.69
CA LYS A 93 16.62 -12.20 -3.65
C LYS A 93 18.02 -11.96 -4.18
N ALA A 94 18.35 -12.44 -5.39
CA ALA A 94 19.63 -12.17 -6.02
C ALA A 94 19.82 -10.68 -6.38
N LEU A 95 18.72 -9.95 -6.58
CA LEU A 95 18.66 -8.53 -6.88
C LEU A 95 18.58 -7.63 -5.64
N GLN A 96 18.52 -8.17 -4.42
CA GLN A 96 18.45 -7.40 -3.16
C GLN A 96 19.80 -6.77 -2.76
N ASP A 97 20.41 -6.05 -3.72
CA ASP A 97 21.57 -5.20 -3.52
C ASP A 97 21.25 -3.79 -4.03
N SER A 98 21.57 -2.75 -3.24
CA SER A 98 21.25 -1.36 -3.58
C SER A 98 21.89 -0.86 -4.89
N SER A 99 22.97 -1.48 -5.36
CA SER A 99 23.57 -1.21 -6.67
C SER A 99 22.70 -1.72 -7.82
N ARG A 100 21.89 -2.75 -7.58
CA ARG A 100 20.99 -3.40 -8.54
C ARG A 100 19.54 -2.92 -8.43
N LYS A 101 19.30 -1.82 -7.69
CA LYS A 101 17.95 -1.31 -7.40
C LYS A 101 17.05 -1.13 -8.62
N LEU A 102 17.59 -0.67 -9.76
CA LEU A 102 16.79 -0.45 -10.96
C LEU A 102 16.34 -1.76 -11.61
N GLU A 103 17.19 -2.79 -11.59
CA GLU A 103 16.83 -4.14 -12.05
C GLU A 103 15.77 -4.76 -11.13
N TYR A 104 15.94 -4.63 -9.81
CA TYR A 104 14.94 -5.08 -8.84
C TYR A 104 13.58 -4.40 -9.08
N LEU A 105 13.56 -3.08 -9.20
CA LEU A 105 12.35 -2.31 -9.44
C LEU A 105 11.69 -2.69 -10.76
N LYS A 106 12.48 -2.89 -11.83
CA LYS A 106 11.96 -3.34 -13.13
C LYS A 106 11.23 -4.68 -13.01
N LEU A 107 11.76 -5.63 -12.24
CA LEU A 107 11.10 -6.91 -12.00
C LEU A 107 9.87 -6.73 -11.10
N ALA A 108 10.01 -6.02 -9.97
CA ALA A 108 8.94 -5.85 -8.98
C ALA A 108 7.69 -5.18 -9.56
N ARG A 109 7.85 -4.19 -10.45
CA ARG A 109 6.74 -3.48 -11.12
C ARG A 109 5.84 -4.36 -11.99
N GLN A 110 6.28 -5.57 -12.33
CA GLN A 110 5.54 -6.53 -13.15
C GLN A 110 4.78 -7.57 -12.30
N LEU A 111 4.93 -7.53 -10.98
CA LEU A 111 4.37 -8.53 -10.07
C LEU A 111 3.04 -8.05 -9.50
N ASP A 112 2.14 -9.00 -9.25
CA ASP A 112 0.87 -8.75 -8.58
C ASP A 112 1.09 -8.12 -7.21
N GLY A 113 0.29 -7.10 -6.88
CA GLY A 113 0.40 -6.37 -5.62
C GLY A 113 1.36 -5.17 -5.65
N TYR A 114 2.13 -4.96 -6.71
CA TYR A 114 3.01 -3.80 -6.80
C TYR A 114 2.21 -2.50 -6.92
N GLY A 115 2.46 -1.57 -5.98
CA GLY A 115 1.74 -0.29 -5.93
C GLY A 115 0.31 -0.41 -5.42
N GLU A 116 -0.04 -1.54 -4.80
CA GLU A 116 -1.32 -1.74 -4.12
C GLU A 116 -1.19 -1.46 -2.62
N ILE A 117 -2.28 -1.02 -2.01
CA ILE A 117 -2.43 -0.85 -0.56
C ILE A 117 -3.62 -1.68 -0.11
N SER A 118 -3.36 -2.71 0.70
CA SER A 118 -4.40 -3.52 1.32
C SER A 118 -4.71 -3.01 2.73
N PHE A 119 -6.00 -2.75 2.99
CA PHE A 119 -6.52 -2.30 4.28
C PHE A 119 -6.78 -3.50 5.20
N PRO A 120 -6.82 -3.30 6.53
CA PRO A 120 -7.33 -4.31 7.45
C PRO A 120 -8.72 -4.78 7.02
N HIS A 121 -9.05 -6.02 7.35
CA HIS A 121 -10.36 -6.56 7.01
C HIS A 121 -11.48 -5.79 7.73
N CYS A 122 -12.62 -5.62 7.08
CA CYS A 122 -13.79 -4.98 7.67
C CYS A 122 -15.07 -5.66 7.21
N SER A 123 -16.16 -5.46 7.95
CA SER A 123 -17.50 -5.93 7.58
C SER A 123 -17.94 -5.34 6.23
N CYS A 124 -18.62 -6.14 5.41
CA CYS A 124 -19.14 -5.70 4.11
C CYS A 124 -20.56 -6.22 3.90
N ASP A 125 -21.50 -5.29 3.67
CA ASP A 125 -22.93 -5.56 3.47
C ASP A 125 -23.24 -6.29 2.15
N ALA A 126 -22.33 -6.24 1.17
CA ALA A 126 -22.40 -7.05 -0.04
C ALA A 126 -22.31 -8.57 0.26
N ARG A 127 -21.89 -8.96 1.48
CA ARG A 127 -21.90 -10.33 1.97
C ARG A 127 -22.86 -10.47 3.15
N LYS A 128 -23.71 -11.52 3.11
CA LYS A 128 -24.62 -11.85 4.20
C LYS A 128 -23.89 -12.17 5.51
N GLU A 129 -22.77 -12.88 5.40
CA GLU A 129 -21.82 -13.14 6.48
C GLU A 129 -20.40 -13.05 5.89
N GLY A 130 -19.55 -12.20 6.48
CA GLY A 130 -18.15 -12.13 6.11
C GLY A 130 -17.58 -10.72 6.06
N HIS A 131 -16.28 -10.66 6.26
CA HIS A 131 -15.50 -9.45 6.09
C HIS A 131 -14.95 -9.40 4.65
N VAL A 132 -14.39 -8.26 4.28
CA VAL A 132 -13.58 -8.12 3.08
C VAL A 132 -12.26 -7.43 3.42
N VAL A 133 -11.21 -7.80 2.70
CA VAL A 133 -9.98 -7.02 2.60
C VAL A 133 -10.10 -6.12 1.37
N THR A 134 -10.17 -4.82 1.61
CA THR A 134 -10.18 -3.82 0.55
C THR A 134 -8.75 -3.55 0.10
N THR A 135 -8.49 -3.60 -1.19
CA THR A 135 -7.18 -3.27 -1.77
C THR A 135 -7.32 -2.20 -2.84
N VAL A 136 -6.63 -1.08 -2.65
CA VAL A 136 -6.55 0.03 -3.61
C VAL A 136 -5.30 -0.15 -4.45
N GLY A 137 -5.48 -0.47 -5.73
CA GLY A 137 -4.41 -0.61 -6.71
C GLY A 137 -4.29 0.59 -7.64
N LEU A 138 -3.30 0.53 -8.53
CA LEU A 138 -3.05 1.58 -9.51
C LEU A 138 -4.18 1.73 -10.54
N THR A 139 -4.85 0.62 -10.87
CA THR A 139 -5.88 0.57 -11.94
C THR A 139 -7.22 0.03 -11.46
N ASN A 140 -7.30 -0.48 -10.23
CA ASN A 140 -8.51 -1.10 -9.69
C ASN A 140 -8.66 -0.98 -8.16
N LEU A 141 -9.89 -1.20 -7.71
CA LEU A 141 -10.27 -1.50 -6.33
C LEU A 141 -10.64 -2.98 -6.25
N LYS A 142 -10.05 -3.72 -5.31
CA LYS A 142 -10.42 -5.12 -5.06
C LYS A 142 -11.07 -5.27 -3.69
N LEU A 143 -12.17 -6.01 -3.64
CA LEU A 143 -12.79 -6.49 -2.41
C LEU A 143 -12.63 -8.00 -2.37
N GLN A 144 -11.64 -8.47 -1.60
CA GLN A 144 -11.42 -9.90 -1.39
C GLN A 144 -12.20 -10.35 -0.16
N ALA A 145 -13.05 -11.36 -0.33
CA ALA A 145 -13.76 -11.97 0.79
C ALA A 145 -12.79 -12.57 1.82
N CYS A 146 -13.14 -12.45 3.10
CA CYS A 146 -12.45 -13.10 4.19
C CYS A 146 -13.40 -13.41 5.36
N LYS A 147 -12.93 -14.24 6.28
CA LYS A 147 -13.61 -14.48 7.56
C LYS A 147 -13.48 -13.27 8.50
N ASP A 148 -14.19 -13.32 9.62
CA ASP A 148 -14.15 -12.32 10.68
C ASP A 148 -12.76 -12.17 11.34
N ASP A 149 -11.94 -13.23 11.27
CA ASP A 149 -10.53 -13.25 11.68
C ASP A 149 -9.53 -12.80 10.60
N GLY A 150 -10.01 -12.39 9.41
CA GLY A 150 -9.18 -11.95 8.30
C GLY A 150 -8.65 -13.07 7.39
N THR A 151 -8.99 -14.34 7.64
CA THR A 151 -8.60 -15.45 6.77
C THR A 151 -9.20 -15.27 5.38
N LEU A 152 -8.35 -15.08 4.37
CA LEU A 152 -8.76 -14.81 2.99
C LEU A 152 -9.51 -16.00 2.36
N GLU A 153 -10.54 -15.67 1.58
CA GLU A 153 -11.28 -16.59 0.72
C GLU A 153 -10.93 -16.34 -0.76
N SER A 154 -11.35 -17.25 -1.64
CA SER A 154 -11.06 -17.19 -3.08
C SER A 154 -11.89 -16.15 -3.84
N GLN A 155 -12.99 -15.67 -3.26
CA GLN A 155 -13.89 -14.73 -3.92
C GLN A 155 -13.31 -13.33 -3.89
N ILE A 156 -13.11 -12.73 -5.06
CA ILE A 156 -12.60 -11.38 -5.22
C ILE A 156 -13.51 -10.65 -6.19
N ILE A 157 -13.99 -9.48 -5.78
CA ILE A 157 -14.65 -8.53 -6.69
C ILE A 157 -13.61 -7.49 -7.07
N ASP A 158 -13.41 -7.31 -8.37
CA ASP A 158 -12.41 -6.40 -8.93
C ASP A 158 -13.12 -5.32 -9.75
N PHE A 159 -12.96 -4.07 -9.31
CA PHE A 159 -13.55 -2.89 -9.94
C PHE A 159 -12.44 -2.06 -10.59
N ASN A 160 -12.44 -1.97 -11.91
CA ASN A 160 -11.49 -1.12 -12.61
C ASN A 160 -11.88 0.37 -12.45
N TRP A 161 -10.90 1.23 -12.15
CA TRP A 161 -11.14 2.66 -11.89
C TRP A 161 -11.78 3.38 -13.07
N ASP A 162 -11.29 3.13 -14.29
CA ASP A 162 -11.67 3.89 -15.48
C ASP A 162 -13.03 3.47 -16.05
N THR A 163 -13.41 2.22 -15.84
CA THR A 163 -14.57 1.61 -16.52
C THR A 163 -15.73 1.32 -15.57
N THR A 164 -15.46 1.07 -14.30
CA THR A 164 -16.45 0.49 -13.39
C THR A 164 -16.90 1.49 -12.34
N ILE A 165 -15.97 2.15 -11.64
CA ILE A 165 -16.29 3.07 -10.54
C ILE A 165 -16.57 4.48 -11.08
N LYS A 166 -17.80 4.97 -10.89
CA LYS A 166 -18.17 6.35 -11.25
C LYS A 166 -17.92 7.33 -10.10
N ARG A 167 -18.18 6.89 -8.88
CA ARG A 167 -18.06 7.73 -7.68
C ARG A 167 -17.84 6.87 -6.45
N MET A 168 -17.12 7.40 -5.48
CA MET A 168 -17.10 6.88 -4.11
C MET A 168 -17.83 7.86 -3.20
N GLU A 169 -18.79 7.35 -2.44
CA GLU A 169 -19.49 8.10 -1.40
C GLU A 169 -18.94 7.67 -0.05
N LEU A 170 -18.74 8.64 0.84
CA LEU A 170 -18.40 8.40 2.24
C LEU A 170 -19.63 8.76 3.06
N ASP A 171 -19.85 8.04 4.15
CA ASP A 171 -20.80 8.47 5.17
C ASP A 171 -20.30 9.73 5.90
N ASP A 172 -21.16 10.30 6.74
CA ASP A 172 -20.88 11.56 7.45
C ASP A 172 -19.69 11.43 8.41
N GLU A 173 -19.54 10.26 9.03
CA GLU A 173 -18.44 9.93 9.95
C GLU A 173 -17.16 9.53 9.21
N ARG A 174 -17.25 9.21 7.90
CA ARG A 174 -16.19 8.75 7.00
C ARG A 174 -15.59 7.39 7.40
N ASP A 175 -16.38 6.58 8.08
CA ASP A 175 -16.02 5.23 8.51
C ASP A 175 -16.50 4.18 7.49
N VAL A 176 -17.45 4.54 6.62
CA VAL A 176 -17.98 3.67 5.56
C VAL A 176 -17.80 4.32 4.20
N PHE A 177 -17.34 3.54 3.22
CA PHE A 177 -17.33 3.95 1.82
C PHE A 177 -18.27 3.07 0.98
N SER A 178 -18.93 3.69 0.01
CA SER A 178 -19.83 3.04 -0.93
C SER A 178 -19.39 3.35 -2.36
N PRO A 179 -18.76 2.40 -3.08
CA PRO A 179 -18.46 2.58 -4.49
C PRO A 179 -19.75 2.48 -5.31
N LYS A 180 -20.05 3.53 -6.10
CA LYS A 180 -21.12 3.50 -7.10
C LYS A 180 -20.52 3.05 -8.43
N TYR A 181 -20.95 1.88 -8.90
CA TYR A 181 -20.50 1.25 -10.14
C TYR A 181 -21.66 1.10 -11.14
N THR A 182 -21.34 0.79 -12.41
CA THR A 182 -22.31 0.65 -13.51
C THR A 182 -22.50 -0.80 -13.90
#